data_AF-A0AAE3XER0-F1
#
_entry.id   AF-A0AAE3XER0-F1
#
_cell.length_a   1.000
_cell.length_b   1.000
_cell.length_c   1.000
_cell.angle_alpha   90.00
_cell.angle_beta   90.00
_cell.angle_gamma   90.00
#
_symmetry.space_group_name_H-M   'P 1'
#
loop_
_entity.id
_entity.type
_entity.pdbx_description
1 polymer ?
#
loop_
_entity_poly.entity_id
_entity_poly.type
_entity_poly.pdbx_seq_one_letter_code
_entity_poly.pdbx_strand_id
1 'polypeptide(L)'
;MLSLVLAATVSGDAVSDQTLRDYRAVTLQGFTVLIAPEIQAQPLIWDRLEWRLEDQLRETRAALPPHALRDLADVRIWVLDAGRNVGDPRAAFYLRQATPGDASNRGDITVSQPDAFVEHFAQQNVMLHELAHAFDDRRHGMKNTAVQAAFTDATR
;
A
#
# COMPACT_ATOMS: atom_id res chain seq x y z
N MET A 1 -18.02 -44.52 -14.98
CA MET A 1 -18.09 -43.08 -15.31
C MET A 1 -16.90 -42.40 -14.67
N LEU A 2 -15.89 -42.03 -15.45
CA LEU A 2 -14.68 -41.33 -14.99
C LEU A 2 -15.02 -39.83 -14.91
N SER A 3 -14.96 -39.23 -13.73
CA SER A 3 -15.05 -37.77 -13.57
C SER A 3 -13.66 -37.17 -13.69
N LEU A 4 -13.48 -36.35 -14.72
CA LEU A 4 -12.28 -35.54 -14.95
C LEU A 4 -12.35 -34.32 -14.01
N VAL A 5 -11.44 -34.23 -13.02
CA VAL A 5 -11.25 -32.99 -12.26
C VAL A 5 -10.34 -32.10 -13.08
N LEU A 6 -10.91 -31.03 -13.64
CA LEU A 6 -10.15 -29.99 -14.32
C LEU A 6 -9.43 -29.17 -13.24
N ALA A 7 -8.14 -29.43 -13.03
CA ALA A 7 -7.29 -28.56 -12.24
C ALA A 7 -7.07 -27.27 -13.04
N ALA A 8 -7.78 -26.20 -12.69
CA ALA A 8 -7.51 -24.87 -13.20
C ALA A 8 -6.12 -24.46 -12.70
N THR A 9 -5.16 -24.37 -13.62
CA THR A 9 -3.84 -23.80 -13.36
C THR A 9 -4.01 -22.29 -13.16
N VAL A 10 -4.08 -21.87 -11.91
CA VAL A 10 -3.87 -20.47 -11.54
C VAL A 10 -2.38 -20.20 -11.74
N SER A 11 -2.02 -19.68 -12.91
CA SER A 11 -0.73 -19.03 -13.14
C SER A 11 -0.77 -17.66 -12.45
N GLY A 12 -0.62 -17.68 -11.13
CA GLY A 12 -0.33 -16.50 -10.33
C GLY A 12 1.17 -16.46 -10.10
N ASP A 13 1.82 -15.38 -10.56
CA ASP A 13 3.22 -15.10 -10.29
C ASP A 13 3.46 -15.18 -8.79
N ALA A 14 4.12 -16.27 -8.39
CA ALA A 14 4.58 -16.52 -7.05
C ALA A 14 5.69 -15.50 -6.74
N VAL A 15 5.30 -14.33 -6.26
CA VAL A 15 6.04 -13.71 -5.15
C VAL A 15 6.28 -14.84 -4.17
N SER A 16 7.53 -15.29 -4.04
CA SER A 16 7.82 -16.58 -3.44
C SER A 16 7.07 -16.70 -2.12
N ASP A 17 6.29 -17.76 -1.98
CA ASP A 17 5.48 -18.11 -0.80
C ASP A 17 6.33 -18.19 0.49
N GLN A 18 7.66 -18.09 0.37
CA GLN A 18 8.63 -17.96 1.45
C GLN A 18 8.68 -16.54 2.06
N THR A 19 8.63 -15.48 1.25
CA THR A 19 8.81 -14.08 1.74
C THR A 19 7.61 -13.57 2.52
N LEU A 20 6.39 -14.06 2.22
CA LEU A 20 5.18 -13.72 2.97
C LEU A 20 5.06 -14.47 4.31
N ARG A 21 5.75 -15.62 4.47
CA ARG A 21 5.64 -16.44 5.70
C ARG A 21 6.16 -15.74 6.94
N ASP A 22 7.14 -14.86 6.76
CA ASP A 22 7.78 -14.16 7.87
C ASP A 22 7.04 -12.87 8.23
N TYR A 23 6.14 -12.40 7.36
CA TYR A 23 5.33 -11.21 7.62
C TYR A 23 4.12 -11.56 8.48
N ARG A 24 3.90 -10.76 9.53
CA ARG A 24 2.65 -10.79 10.29
C ARG A 24 1.61 -9.96 9.55
N ALA A 25 0.48 -10.57 9.20
CA ALA A 25 -0.66 -9.85 8.63
C ALA A 25 -1.62 -9.37 9.74
N VAL A 26 -2.05 -8.12 9.65
CA VAL A 26 -3.15 -7.56 10.46
C VAL A 26 -4.13 -6.82 9.54
N THR A 27 -5.35 -6.62 10.02
CA THR A 27 -6.35 -5.82 9.29
C THR A 27 -6.60 -4.52 10.04
N LEU A 28 -6.26 -3.39 9.41
CA LEU A 28 -6.50 -2.06 9.92
C LEU A 28 -7.51 -1.37 9.03
N GLN A 29 -8.66 -0.99 9.58
CA GLN A 29 -9.71 -0.30 8.82
C GLN A 29 -10.07 -1.01 7.49
N GLY A 30 -10.09 -2.35 7.48
CA GLY A 30 -10.39 -3.15 6.28
C GLY A 30 -9.28 -3.24 5.22
N PHE A 31 -8.10 -2.67 5.47
CA PHE A 31 -6.90 -2.87 4.67
C PHE A 31 -6.01 -3.96 5.29
N THR A 32 -5.35 -4.74 4.44
CA THR A 32 -4.35 -5.71 4.87
C THR A 32 -3.01 -5.01 5.08
N VAL A 33 -2.49 -5.08 6.30
CA VAL A 33 -1.16 -4.56 6.66
C VAL A 33 -0.23 -5.73 6.93
N LEU A 34 0.90 -5.77 6.21
CA LEU A 34 1.92 -6.80 6.28
C LEU A 34 3.13 -6.23 7.02
N ILE A 35 3.48 -6.82 8.15
CA ILE A 35 4.51 -6.32 9.06
C ILE A 35 5.77 -7.18 8.96
N ALA A 36 6.90 -6.60 8.57
CA ALA A 36 8.16 -7.31 8.41
C ALA A 36 8.74 -7.78 9.78
N PRO A 37 9.52 -8.87 9.82
CA PRO A 37 10.09 -9.43 11.05
C PRO A 37 10.86 -8.42 11.92
N GLU A 38 11.63 -7.53 11.30
CA GLU A 38 12.41 -6.50 11.98
C GLU A 38 11.56 -5.46 12.71
N ILE A 39 10.32 -5.24 12.26
CA ILE A 39 9.34 -4.39 12.94
C ILE A 39 8.63 -5.18 14.04
N GLN A 40 8.33 -6.46 13.81
CA GLN A 40 7.77 -7.35 14.83
C GLN A 40 8.70 -7.50 16.04
N ALA A 41 10.02 -7.45 15.82
CA ALA A 41 11.02 -7.46 16.89
C ALA A 41 11.08 -6.15 17.71
N GLN A 42 10.34 -5.11 17.30
CA GLN A 42 10.34 -3.77 17.90
C GLN A 42 8.91 -3.34 18.29
N PRO A 43 8.30 -3.97 19.32
CA PRO A 43 6.88 -3.81 19.64
C PRO A 43 6.50 -2.36 19.97
N LEU A 44 7.38 -1.57 20.59
CA LEU A 44 7.10 -0.16 20.89
C LEU A 44 7.01 0.72 19.63
N ILE A 45 7.75 0.39 18.58
CA ILE A 45 7.66 1.08 17.28
C ILE A 45 6.35 0.67 16.62
N TRP A 46 6.05 -0.64 16.62
CA TRP A 46 4.80 -1.15 16.06
C TRP A 46 3.57 -0.53 16.74
N ASP A 47 3.48 -0.49 18.07
CA ASP A 47 2.31 0.05 18.78
C ASP A 47 2.03 1.51 18.39
N ARG A 48 3.09 2.31 18.25
CA ARG A 48 2.98 3.72 17.83
C ARG A 48 2.59 3.83 16.38
N LEU A 49 3.18 3.03 15.50
CA LEU A 49 2.87 3.03 14.08
C LEU A 49 1.44 2.55 13.82
N GLU A 50 1.02 1.45 14.44
CA GLU A 50 -0.32 0.88 14.34
C GLU A 50 -1.37 1.94 14.67
N TRP A 51 -1.22 2.63 15.80
CA TRP A 51 -2.12 3.70 16.19
C TRP A 51 -2.21 4.80 15.12
N ARG A 52 -1.07 5.20 14.51
CA ARG A 52 -1.03 6.26 13.48
C ARG A 52 -1.60 5.80 12.14
N LEU A 53 -1.33 4.56 11.74
CA LEU A 53 -1.91 3.96 10.54
C LEU A 53 -3.43 3.82 10.67
N GLU A 54 -3.90 3.28 11.79
CA GLU A 54 -5.32 3.13 12.08
C GLU A 54 -6.05 4.48 11.98
N ASP A 55 -5.46 5.54 12.55
CA ASP A 55 -6.00 6.89 12.51
C ASP A 55 -6.09 7.46 11.07
N GLN A 56 -5.00 7.40 10.31
CA GLN A 56 -4.99 7.89 8.92
C GLN A 56 -5.90 7.07 7.99
N LEU A 57 -5.99 5.76 8.18
CA LEU A 57 -6.87 4.89 7.39
C LEU A 57 -8.35 5.12 7.74
N ARG A 58 -8.66 5.37 9.02
CA ARG A 58 -10.02 5.73 9.46
C ARG A 58 -10.47 7.04 8.82
N GLU A 59 -9.62 8.05 8.82
CA GLU A 59 -9.89 9.32 8.11
C GLU A 59 -10.05 9.11 6.61
N THR A 60 -9.19 8.32 5.99
CA THR A 60 -9.27 8.00 4.56
C THR A 60 -10.61 7.36 4.21
N ARG A 61 -11.06 6.37 5.00
CA ARG A 61 -12.37 5.73 4.79
C ARG A 61 -13.54 6.69 4.94
N ALA A 62 -13.46 7.62 5.88
CA ALA A 62 -14.49 8.63 6.08
C ALA A 62 -14.55 9.62 4.90
N ALA A 63 -13.43 9.88 4.23
CA ALA A 63 -13.33 10.80 3.11
C ALA A 63 -13.73 10.17 1.76
N LEU A 64 -13.54 8.86 1.58
CA LEU A 64 -13.73 8.21 0.28
C LEU A 64 -15.15 7.67 0.07
N PRO A 65 -15.70 7.80 -1.15
CA PRO A 65 -16.99 7.19 -1.47
C PRO A 65 -16.89 5.66 -1.54
N PRO A 66 -17.99 4.91 -1.31
CA PRO A 66 -17.96 3.45 -1.25
C PRO A 66 -17.40 2.75 -2.50
N HIS A 67 -17.52 3.35 -3.69
CA HIS A 67 -16.96 2.78 -4.91
C HIS A 67 -15.43 2.86 -4.95
N ALA A 68 -14.84 3.97 -4.48
CA ALA A 68 -13.39 4.10 -4.38
C ALA A 68 -12.81 3.12 -3.37
N LEU A 69 -13.51 2.90 -2.25
CA LEU A 69 -13.10 1.89 -1.26
C LEU A 69 -13.12 0.46 -1.84
N ARG A 70 -14.06 0.14 -2.72
CA ARG A 70 -14.06 -1.16 -3.42
C ARG A 70 -12.89 -1.28 -4.39
N ASP A 71 -12.62 -0.24 -5.16
CA ASP A 71 -11.48 -0.20 -6.09
C ASP A 71 -10.14 -0.35 -5.35
N LEU A 72 -10.08 0.03 -4.06
CA LEU A 72 -8.90 -0.04 -3.21
C LEU A 72 -8.81 -1.29 -2.30
N ALA A 73 -9.81 -2.18 -2.31
CA ALA A 73 -9.92 -3.28 -1.35
C ALA A 73 -8.69 -4.21 -1.33
N ASP A 74 -8.09 -4.44 -2.50
CA ASP A 74 -6.92 -5.31 -2.63
C ASP A 74 -5.58 -4.58 -2.44
N VAL A 75 -5.56 -3.28 -2.06
CA VAL A 75 -4.29 -2.59 -1.78
C VAL A 75 -3.76 -3.09 -0.44
N ARG A 76 -2.54 -3.62 -0.43
CA ARG A 76 -1.85 -4.01 0.80
C ARG A 76 -0.91 -2.89 1.25
N ILE A 77 -0.63 -2.85 2.55
CA ILE A 77 0.32 -1.92 3.13
C ILE A 77 1.46 -2.74 3.73
N TRP A 78 2.65 -2.61 3.16
CA TRP A 78 3.86 -3.28 3.62
C TRP A 78 4.59 -2.38 4.60
N VAL A 79 4.87 -2.85 5.80
CA VAL A 79 5.62 -2.13 6.83
C VAL A 79 6.96 -2.82 7.00
N LEU A 80 8.03 -2.09 6.67
CA LEU A 80 9.42 -2.56 6.73
C LEU A 80 10.34 -1.43 7.21
N ASP A 81 11.54 -1.78 7.66
CA ASP A 81 12.57 -0.79 7.99
C ASP A 81 13.65 -0.77 6.89
N ALA A 82 13.56 0.19 5.98
CA ALA A 82 14.58 0.38 4.94
C ALA A 82 15.76 1.25 5.41
N GLY A 83 15.74 1.71 6.67
CA GLY A 83 16.64 2.73 7.18
C GLY A 83 16.27 4.15 6.76
N ARG A 84 16.79 5.14 7.49
CA ARG A 84 16.62 6.56 7.17
C ARG A 84 17.62 6.98 6.08
N ASN A 85 17.19 7.01 4.82
CA ASN A 85 17.87 7.80 3.80
C ASN A 85 17.20 9.17 3.68
N VAL A 86 18.01 10.22 3.63
CA VAL A 86 17.52 11.59 3.42
C VAL A 86 16.90 11.68 2.02
N GLY A 87 15.60 11.93 1.95
CA GLY A 87 14.86 12.10 0.70
C GLY A 87 13.97 10.91 0.30
N ASP A 88 14.09 9.77 0.97
CA ASP A 88 13.19 8.64 0.70
C ASP A 88 11.77 8.94 1.23
N PRO A 89 10.73 8.62 0.45
CA PRO A 89 9.36 8.83 0.90
C PRO A 89 9.04 7.91 2.08
N ARG A 90 8.42 8.47 3.12
CA ARG A 90 8.05 7.77 4.38
C ARG A 90 7.06 6.63 4.13
N ALA A 91 6.16 6.84 3.18
CA ALA A 91 5.35 5.81 2.55
C ALA A 91 5.33 6.07 1.05
N ALA A 92 5.22 5.02 0.24
CA ALA A 92 5.17 5.14 -1.21
C ALA A 92 4.29 4.07 -1.83
N PHE A 93 3.46 4.46 -2.78
CA PHE A 93 2.78 3.57 -3.70
C PHE A 93 3.70 3.15 -4.85
N TYR A 94 3.76 1.85 -5.15
CA TYR A 94 4.51 1.31 -6.27
C TYR A 94 3.59 0.98 -7.43
N LEU A 95 3.84 1.58 -8.60
CA LEU A 95 3.01 1.39 -9.80
C LEU A 95 2.96 -0.09 -10.24
N ARG A 96 1.78 -0.57 -10.65
CA ARG A 96 1.62 -1.95 -11.15
C ARG A 96 2.42 -2.23 -12.43
N GLN A 97 2.58 -1.22 -13.28
CA GLN A 97 3.19 -1.35 -14.62
C GLN A 97 4.66 -0.91 -14.71
N ALA A 98 5.36 -0.68 -13.60
CA ALA A 98 6.79 -0.34 -13.65
C ALA A 98 7.63 -1.50 -14.26
N THR A 99 8.71 -1.16 -14.98
CA THR A 99 9.66 -2.04 -15.71
C THR A 99 10.16 -3.25 -14.90
N PRO A 100 10.58 -4.38 -15.52
CA PRO A 100 10.79 -5.64 -14.82
C PRO A 100 11.99 -5.60 -13.87
N GLY A 101 11.75 -6.03 -12.64
CA GLY A 101 12.64 -5.97 -11.48
C GLY A 101 11.76 -6.16 -10.25
N ASP A 102 11.86 -7.33 -9.62
CA ASP A 102 10.98 -7.85 -8.57
C ASP A 102 10.65 -6.80 -7.50
N ALA A 103 9.39 -6.39 -7.47
CA ALA A 103 8.83 -5.73 -6.31
C ALA A 103 7.51 -6.42 -6.01
N SER A 104 7.54 -7.33 -5.04
CA SER A 104 6.37 -8.08 -4.54
C SER A 104 5.22 -7.19 -4.05
N ASN A 105 5.51 -5.90 -3.88
CA ASN A 105 4.65 -4.80 -3.47
C ASN A 105 4.15 -3.93 -4.64
N ARG A 106 4.28 -4.36 -5.91
CA ARG A 106 3.66 -3.64 -7.04
C ARG A 106 2.14 -3.56 -6.87
N GLY A 107 1.58 -2.37 -7.02
CA GLY A 107 0.17 -2.09 -6.79
C GLY A 107 -0.21 -1.97 -5.31
N ASP A 108 0.78 -1.94 -4.42
CA ASP A 108 0.64 -1.78 -2.98
C ASP A 108 1.37 -0.54 -2.47
N ILE A 109 1.21 -0.26 -1.19
CA ILE A 109 1.87 0.83 -0.46
C ILE A 109 2.97 0.22 0.41
N THR A 110 4.12 0.88 0.52
CA THR A 110 5.14 0.54 1.51
C THR A 110 5.36 1.70 2.46
N VAL A 111 5.36 1.43 3.76
CA VAL A 111 5.85 2.32 4.82
C VAL A 111 7.26 1.83 5.18
N SER A 112 8.27 2.54 4.70
CA SER A 112 9.69 2.15 4.78
C SER A 112 10.46 2.82 5.92
N GLN A 113 9.86 3.85 6.53
CA GLN A 113 10.43 4.60 7.65
C GLN A 113 9.40 4.78 8.78
N PRO A 114 9.09 3.72 9.55
CA PRO A 114 8.09 3.73 10.63
C PRO A 114 8.22 4.90 11.62
N ASP A 115 9.44 5.17 12.10
CA ASP A 115 9.66 6.26 13.06
C ASP A 115 9.35 7.62 12.44
N ALA A 116 9.79 7.86 11.20
CA ALA A 116 9.53 9.12 10.51
C ALA A 116 8.04 9.30 10.20
N PHE A 117 7.33 8.21 9.89
CA PHE A 117 5.87 8.20 9.74
C PHE A 117 5.19 8.64 11.05
N VAL A 118 5.60 8.07 12.18
CA VAL A 118 5.08 8.40 13.51
C VAL A 118 5.43 9.84 13.90
N GLU A 119 6.64 10.33 13.63
CA GLU A 119 7.08 11.69 13.99
C GLU A 119 6.28 12.79 13.29
N HIS A 120 5.88 12.56 12.03
CA HIS A 120 5.31 13.60 11.17
C HIS A 120 3.81 13.46 10.90
N PHE A 121 3.13 12.60 11.66
CA PHE A 121 1.74 12.20 11.43
C PHE A 121 0.74 13.37 11.32
N ALA A 122 1.03 14.51 11.97
CA ALA A 122 0.10 15.64 12.07
C ALA A 122 0.13 16.59 10.86
N GLN A 123 1.10 16.43 9.96
CA GLN A 123 1.28 17.38 8.86
C GLN A 123 0.33 17.10 7.69
N GLN A 124 0.12 15.82 7.35
CA GLN A 124 -0.66 15.38 6.19
C GLN A 124 -1.16 13.94 6.39
N ASN A 125 -2.32 13.61 5.82
CA ASN A 125 -2.77 12.22 5.73
C ASN A 125 -2.06 11.52 4.55
N VAL A 126 -0.95 10.86 4.86
CA VAL A 126 -0.09 10.21 3.86
C VAL A 126 -0.80 8.99 3.26
N MET A 127 -1.58 8.25 4.06
CA MET A 127 -2.33 7.10 3.53
C MET A 127 -3.37 7.51 2.49
N LEU A 128 -4.09 8.61 2.69
CA LEU A 128 -5.00 9.15 1.69
C LEU A 128 -4.25 9.53 0.39
N HIS A 129 -3.07 10.14 0.52
CA HIS A 129 -2.23 10.48 -0.62
C HIS A 129 -1.78 9.24 -1.42
N GLU A 130 -1.21 8.24 -0.75
CA GLU A 130 -0.75 7.01 -1.42
C GLU A 130 -1.92 6.19 -2.00
N LEU A 131 -3.07 6.15 -1.31
CA LEU A 131 -4.27 5.50 -1.82
C LEU A 131 -4.88 6.25 -3.01
N ALA A 132 -4.66 7.56 -3.13
CA ALA A 132 -5.04 8.30 -4.34
C ALA A 132 -4.20 7.85 -5.54
N HIS A 133 -2.89 7.63 -5.36
CA HIS A 133 -2.04 7.03 -6.39
C HIS A 133 -2.51 5.61 -6.75
N ALA A 134 -2.85 4.79 -5.75
CA ALA A 134 -3.38 3.45 -6.00
C ALA A 134 -4.70 3.46 -6.78
N PHE A 135 -5.60 4.38 -6.44
CA PHE A 135 -6.87 4.54 -7.15
C PHE A 135 -6.65 4.95 -8.61
N ASP A 136 -5.77 5.92 -8.86
CA ASP A 136 -5.49 6.41 -10.21
C ASP A 136 -4.80 5.35 -11.07
N ASP A 137 -3.85 4.59 -10.51
CA ASP A 137 -3.23 3.46 -11.21
C ASP A 137 -4.26 2.36 -11.53
N ARG A 138 -5.16 2.04 -10.59
CA ARG A 138 -6.21 1.02 -10.79
C ARG A 138 -7.23 1.41 -11.85
N ARG A 139 -7.71 2.65 -11.80
CA ARG A 139 -8.84 3.10 -12.63
C ARG A 139 -8.41 3.73 -13.95
N HIS A 140 -7.26 4.40 -13.96
CA HIS A 140 -6.80 5.20 -15.08
C HIS A 140 -5.41 4.81 -15.57
N GLY A 141 -4.71 3.87 -14.91
CA GLY A 141 -3.33 3.51 -15.26
C GLY A 141 -2.39 4.70 -15.18
N MET A 142 -2.58 5.58 -14.18
CA MET A 142 -1.83 6.84 -13.99
C MET A 142 -2.01 7.85 -15.15
N LYS A 143 -3.08 7.74 -15.93
CA LYS A 143 -3.35 8.58 -17.12
C LYS A 143 -4.67 9.32 -17.04
N ASN A 144 -5.07 9.75 -15.85
CA ASN A 144 -6.31 10.51 -15.70
C ASN A 144 -6.20 11.89 -16.36
N THR A 145 -6.92 12.05 -17.48
CA THR A 145 -6.87 13.26 -18.29
C THR A 145 -7.41 14.48 -17.57
N ALA A 146 -8.34 14.32 -16.62
CA ALA A 146 -8.86 15.42 -15.82
C ALA A 146 -7.78 15.93 -14.84
N VAL A 147 -7.01 15.02 -14.23
CA VAL A 147 -5.88 15.39 -13.35
C VAL A 147 -4.80 16.10 -14.16
N GLN A 148 -4.45 15.59 -15.33
CA GLN A 148 -3.47 16.23 -16.23
C GLN A 148 -3.92 17.63 -16.68
N ALA A 149 -5.20 17.78 -17.02
CA ALA A 149 -5.76 19.07 -17.38
C ALA A 149 -5.72 20.06 -16.21
N ALA A 150 -6.12 19.63 -15.01
CA ALA A 150 -6.09 20.47 -13.81
C ALA A 150 -4.65 20.89 -13.44
N PHE A 151 -3.68 19.98 -13.53
CA PHE A 151 -2.26 20.30 -13.32
C PHE A 151 -1.76 21.33 -14.34
N THR A 152 -2.06 21.12 -15.62
CA THR A 152 -1.68 22.05 -16.70
C THR A 152 -2.23 23.44 -16.43
N ASP A 153 -3.49 23.55 -15.99
CA ASP A 153 -4.13 24.83 -15.66
C ASP A 153 -3.49 25.52 -14.46
N ALA A 154 -3.20 24.78 -13.39
CA ALA A 154 -2.59 25.32 -12.17
C ALA A 154 -1.14 25.81 -12.35
N THR A 155 -0.44 25.32 -13.39
CA THR A 155 0.93 25.71 -13.72
C THR A 155 1.05 26.84 -14.75
N ARG A 156 -0.08 27.36 -15.24
CA ARG A 156 -0.12 28.55 -16.10
C ARG A 156 -0.06 29.83 -15.28
#